data_AF-A0A9K3I6J7-F1
#
_entry.id   AF-A0A9K3I6J7-F1
#
_cell.length_a   1.000
_cell.length_b   1.000
_cell.length_c   1.000
_cell.angle_alpha   90.00
_cell.angle_beta   90.00
_cell.angle_gamma   90.00
#
_symmetry.space_group_name_H-M   'P 1'
#
loop_
_entity.id
_entity.type
_entity.pdbx_description
1 polymer ?
#
loop_
_entity_poly.entity_id
_entity_poly.type
_entity_poly.pdbx_seq_one_letter_code
_entity_poly.pdbx_strand_id
1 'polypeptide(L)'
;MPVRVEVGVVVSESFPRTLTNVGVSSTYVASIEGDTSKLRFKVGPNTLRFTKRNQKMNFVVTVKGSKMKPSTINSASLVWTDGVHRVRSPIVVYTRSDGKSASHFSRPHIVFMLIPLMIIHLFLTRR
;
A
#
# COMPACT_ATOMS: atom_id res chain seq x y z
N MET A 1 -0.78 -0.27 -3.58
CA MET A 1 -0.37 1.14 -3.43
C MET A 1 0.91 1.35 -4.24
N PRO A 2 0.81 1.43 -5.57
CA PRO A 2 1.95 1.75 -6.40
C PRO A 2 2.24 3.25 -6.35
N VAL A 3 3.51 3.62 -6.29
CA VAL A 3 3.96 5.01 -6.40
C VAL A 3 5.24 5.09 -7.22
N ARG A 4 5.26 6.06 -8.13
CA ARG A 4 6.47 6.44 -8.85
C ARG A 4 7.16 7.55 -8.08
N VAL A 5 8.47 7.40 -7.87
CA VAL A 5 9.31 8.44 -7.28
C VAL A 5 10.37 8.90 -8.29
N GLU A 6 10.88 10.11 -8.10
CA GLU A 6 11.91 10.68 -8.96
C GLU A 6 13.29 10.11 -8.61
N VAL A 7 14.11 9.88 -9.65
CA VAL A 7 15.48 9.39 -9.50
C VAL A 7 16.31 10.46 -8.78
N GLY A 8 17.14 10.05 -7.82
CA GLY A 8 18.03 10.98 -7.13
C GLY A 8 17.33 11.89 -6.11
N VAL A 9 16.02 11.73 -5.91
CA VAL A 9 15.22 12.46 -4.91
C VAL A 9 14.94 11.55 -3.72
N VAL A 10 14.90 12.13 -2.52
CA VAL A 10 14.54 11.42 -1.28
C VAL A 10 13.07 11.00 -1.34
N VAL A 11 12.78 9.76 -0.99
CA VAL A 11 11.41 9.23 -0.99
C VAL A 11 10.69 9.71 0.27
N SER A 12 9.51 10.33 0.10
CA SER A 12 8.63 10.71 1.21
C SER A 12 7.17 10.75 0.76
N GLU A 13 6.53 9.58 0.68
CA GLU A 13 5.17 9.41 0.18
C GLU A 13 4.21 9.03 1.31
N SER A 14 2.94 9.45 1.22
CA SER A 14 1.91 9.09 2.18
C SER A 14 0.60 8.68 1.49
N PHE A 15 0.00 7.61 1.99
CA PHE A 15 -1.23 7.04 1.47
C PHE A 15 -2.29 7.03 2.57
N PRO A 16 -3.19 8.03 2.59
CA PRO A 16 -4.41 7.97 3.37
C PRO A 16 -5.28 6.81 2.88
N ARG A 17 -5.78 6.00 3.81
CA ARG A 17 -6.59 4.82 3.55
C ARG A 17 -7.70 4.71 4.58
N THR A 18 -8.73 3.97 4.21
CA THR A 18 -9.85 3.65 5.09
C THR A 18 -10.05 2.14 5.09
N LEU A 19 -10.16 1.55 6.27
CA LEU A 19 -10.53 0.15 6.45
C LEU A 19 -11.96 0.08 6.96
N THR A 20 -12.77 -0.78 6.33
CA THR A 20 -14.17 -1.00 6.72
C THR A 20 -14.29 -2.39 7.30
N ASN A 21 -14.74 -2.51 8.55
CA ASN A 21 -15.07 -3.81 9.12
C ASN A 21 -16.43 -4.28 8.57
N VAL A 22 -16.52 -5.48 8.03
CA VAL A 22 -17.80 -6.06 7.54
C VAL A 22 -18.27 -7.25 8.37
N GLY A 23 -17.53 -7.60 9.42
CA GLY A 23 -17.86 -8.68 10.36
C GLY A 23 -18.30 -8.14 11.72
N VAL A 24 -18.10 -8.98 12.75
CA VAL A 24 -18.32 -8.62 14.15
C VAL A 24 -17.23 -7.67 14.67
N SER A 25 -17.40 -7.17 15.90
CA SER A 25 -16.38 -6.37 16.59
C SER A 25 -15.02 -7.07 16.60
N SER A 26 -13.97 -6.35 16.22
CA SER A 26 -12.62 -6.91 16.03
C SER A 26 -11.55 -5.82 16.14
N THR A 27 -10.34 -6.22 16.55
CA THR A 27 -9.18 -5.34 16.63
C THR A 27 -8.12 -5.83 15.66
N TYR A 28 -7.75 -4.99 14.70
CA TYR A 28 -6.72 -5.30 13.72
C TYR A 28 -5.41 -4.60 14.07
N VAL A 29 -4.30 -5.32 13.97
CA VAL A 29 -2.94 -4.79 14.10
C VAL A 29 -2.23 -4.82 12.75
N ALA A 30 -1.56 -3.73 12.41
CA ALA A 30 -0.81 -3.58 11.18
C ALA A 30 0.62 -4.13 11.30
N SER A 31 1.08 -4.82 10.25
CA SER A 31 2.48 -5.17 10.03
C SER A 31 2.89 -4.87 8.59
N ILE A 32 4.20 -4.76 8.36
CA ILE A 32 4.78 -4.62 7.02
C ILE A 32 5.59 -5.89 6.74
N GLU A 33 5.26 -6.55 5.64
CA GLU A 33 5.94 -7.77 5.15
C GLU A 33 6.60 -7.48 3.79
N GLY A 34 7.81 -7.98 3.55
CA GLY A 34 8.55 -7.83 2.29
C GLY A 34 9.89 -7.08 2.42
N ASP A 35 10.37 -6.49 1.33
CA ASP A 35 11.69 -5.82 1.29
C ASP A 35 11.62 -4.42 1.92
N THR A 36 12.13 -4.32 3.15
CA THR A 36 12.25 -3.07 3.92
C THR A 36 13.68 -2.54 4.02
N SER A 37 14.61 -3.12 3.25
CA SER A 37 16.04 -2.78 3.33
C SER A 37 16.35 -1.35 2.86
N LYS A 38 15.58 -0.85 1.87
CA LYS A 38 15.80 0.46 1.23
C LYS A 38 14.83 1.54 1.69
N LEU A 39 13.63 1.13 2.11
CA LEU A 39 12.53 2.03 2.47
C LEU A 39 12.02 1.70 3.87
N ARG A 40 11.74 2.74 4.63
CA ARG A 40 11.06 2.68 5.93
C ARG A 40 9.58 2.92 5.72
N PHE A 41 8.76 2.08 6.35
CA PHE A 41 7.32 2.13 6.29
C PHE A 41 6.76 2.44 7.68
N LYS A 42 5.80 3.36 7.77
CA LYS A 42 5.08 3.68 9.00
C LYS A 42 3.58 3.60 8.74
N VAL A 43 2.83 3.05 9.69
CA VAL A 43 1.37 2.99 9.65
C VAL A 43 0.83 3.73 10.86
N GLY A 44 -0.06 4.69 10.65
CA GLY A 44 -0.62 5.54 11.71
C GLY A 44 -2.13 5.69 11.59
N PRO A 45 -2.92 5.25 12.58
CA PRO A 45 -2.54 4.38 13.70
C PRO A 45 -2.16 2.96 13.22
N ASN A 46 -1.40 2.21 14.03
CA ASN A 46 -1.02 0.81 13.74
C ASN A 46 -1.99 -0.24 14.32
N THR A 47 -2.95 0.18 15.13
CA THR A 47 -4.02 -0.66 15.68
C THR A 47 -5.35 0.01 15.41
N LEU A 48 -6.32 -0.74 14.88
CA LEU A 48 -7.67 -0.28 14.59
C LEU A 48 -8.68 -1.14 15.32
N ARG A 49 -9.47 -0.53 16.18
CA ARG A 49 -10.53 -1.21 16.94
C ARG A 49 -11.90 -0.88 16.35
N PHE A 50 -12.57 -1.89 15.80
CA PHE A 50 -13.92 -1.79 15.29
C PHE A 50 -14.90 -2.37 16.31
N THR A 51 -15.92 -1.60 16.68
CA THR A 51 -16.94 -1.99 17.66
C THR A 51 -18.22 -2.49 17.01
N LYS A 52 -18.43 -2.21 15.71
CA LYS A 52 -19.62 -2.63 14.97
C LYS A 52 -19.34 -2.93 13.50
N ARG A 53 -20.26 -3.67 12.88
CA ARG A 53 -20.28 -3.93 11.44
C ARG A 53 -20.41 -2.62 10.67
N ASN A 54 -19.76 -2.55 9.52
CA ASN A 54 -19.69 -1.41 8.59
C ASN A 54 -19.02 -0.14 9.16
N GLN A 55 -18.42 -0.22 10.35
CA GLN A 55 -17.61 0.88 10.86
C GLN A 55 -16.37 1.07 9.98
N LYS A 56 -16.04 2.34 9.72
CA LYS A 56 -14.87 2.76 8.95
C LYS A 56 -13.86 3.39 9.88
N MET A 57 -12.58 3.07 9.70
CA MET A 57 -11.47 3.73 10.39
C MET A 57 -10.43 4.18 9.38
N ASN A 58 -9.86 5.35 9.61
CA ASN A 58 -8.83 5.93 8.76
C ASN A 58 -7.44 5.61 9.30
N PHE A 59 -6.50 5.41 8.39
CA PHE A 59 -5.08 5.27 8.70
C PHE A 59 -4.25 5.83 7.55
N VAL A 60 -2.99 6.11 7.83
CA VAL A 60 -2.02 6.60 6.84
C VAL A 60 -0.85 5.65 6.79
N VAL A 61 -0.46 5.24 5.58
CA VAL A 61 0.81 4.56 5.33
C VAL A 61 1.81 5.58 4.81
N THR A 62 2.92 5.77 5.50
CA THR A 62 4.00 6.65 5.08
C THR A 62 5.20 5.82 4.67
N VAL A 63 5.80 6.15 3.53
CA VAL A 63 7.01 5.52 2.99
C VAL A 63 8.11 6.57 2.92
N LYS A 64 9.24 6.29 3.56
CA LYS A 64 10.42 7.18 3.56
C LYS A 64 11.67 6.40 3.18
N GLY A 65 12.56 7.00 2.41
CA GLY A 65 13.80 6.33 2.01
C GLY A 65 14.82 7.28 1.42
N SER A 66 16.06 6.80 1.31
CA SER A 66 17.12 7.52 0.62
C SER A 66 16.87 7.55 -0.90
N LYS A 67 17.72 8.27 -1.62
CA LYS A 67 17.63 8.44 -3.08
C LYS A 67 17.65 7.08 -3.78
N MET A 68 16.64 6.83 -4.61
CA MET A 68 16.56 5.59 -5.41
C MET A 68 17.31 5.73 -6.73
N LYS A 69 17.94 4.63 -7.16
CA LYS A 69 18.60 4.52 -8.47
C LYS A 69 17.57 4.47 -9.60
N PRO A 70 17.93 4.77 -10.86
CA PRO A 70 17.07 4.50 -12.01
C PRO A 70 16.60 3.04 -12.07
N SER A 71 15.44 2.81 -12.68
CA SER A 71 14.89 1.46 -12.93
C SER A 71 14.86 0.54 -11.70
N THR A 72 14.62 1.10 -10.52
CA THR A 72 14.56 0.36 -9.25
C THR A 72 13.10 0.11 -8.88
N ILE A 73 12.80 -1.11 -8.44
CA ILE A 73 11.51 -1.48 -7.84
C ILE A 73 11.78 -1.97 -6.42
N ASN A 74 11.01 -1.50 -5.46
CA ASN A 74 10.98 -2.03 -4.10
C ASN A 74 9.52 -2.35 -3.73
N SER A 75 9.30 -3.57 -3.25
CA SER A 75 7.97 -4.13 -3.02
C SER A 75 7.84 -4.63 -1.59
N ALA A 76 6.78 -4.19 -0.92
CA ALA A 76 6.37 -4.61 0.41
C ALA A 76 4.85 -4.80 0.45
N SER A 77 4.30 -5.12 1.60
CA SER A 77 2.86 -5.24 1.81
C SER A 77 2.48 -4.82 3.21
N LEU A 78 1.41 -4.04 3.31
CA LEU A 78 0.70 -3.82 4.56
C LEU A 78 -0.21 -5.03 4.82
N VAL A 79 -0.10 -5.60 6.01
CA VAL A 79 -1.00 -6.66 6.48
C VAL A 79 -1.71 -6.17 7.72
N TRP A 80 -3.04 -6.30 7.74
CA TRP A 80 -3.86 -6.16 8.94
C TRP A 80 -4.31 -7.53 9.41
N THR A 81 -4.15 -7.83 10.70
CA THR A 81 -4.65 -9.09 11.27
C THR A 81 -5.26 -8.89 12.66
N ASP A 82 -6.32 -9.63 12.94
CA ASP A 82 -6.96 -9.76 14.26
C ASP A 82 -6.65 -11.12 14.92
N GLY A 83 -5.70 -11.88 14.36
CA GLY A 83 -5.38 -13.26 14.76
C GLY A 83 -6.12 -14.34 13.98
N VAL A 84 -7.23 -14.01 13.30
CA VAL A 84 -8.05 -14.94 12.51
C VAL A 84 -8.04 -14.52 11.03
N HIS A 85 -8.40 -13.28 10.77
CA HIS A 85 -8.42 -12.67 9.46
C HIS A 85 -7.07 -12.03 9.13
N ARG A 86 -6.71 -12.06 7.85
CA ARG A 86 -5.49 -11.43 7.31
C ARG A 86 -5.83 -10.66 6.05
N VAL A 87 -5.76 -9.33 6.11
CA VAL A 87 -6.05 -8.43 4.99
C VAL A 87 -4.73 -7.85 4.47
N ARG A 88 -4.32 -8.24 3.26
CA ARG A 88 -3.04 -7.85 2.66
C ARG A 88 -3.22 -6.80 1.56
N SER A 89 -2.40 -5.76 1.60
CA SER A 89 -2.36 -4.66 0.62
C SER A 89 -0.94 -4.43 0.12
N PRO A 90 -0.62 -4.72 -1.16
CA PRO A 90 0.71 -4.49 -1.72
C PRO A 90 1.11 -3.00 -1.71
N ILE A 91 2.38 -2.72 -1.47
CA ILE A 91 3.02 -1.40 -1.58
C ILE A 91 4.19 -1.55 -2.57
N VAL A 92 4.19 -0.75 -3.63
CA VAL A 92 5.22 -0.83 -4.68
C VAL A 92 5.76 0.57 -4.93
N VAL A 93 7.06 0.76 -4.72
CA VAL A 93 7.74 2.02 -5.01
C VAL A 93 8.71 1.79 -6.16
N TYR A 94 8.63 2.62 -7.20
CA TYR A 94 9.47 2.43 -8.38
C TYR A 94 9.98 3.75 -8.98
N THR A 95 11.14 3.69 -9.61
CA THR A 95 11.73 4.77 -10.42
C THR A 95 11.72 4.38 -11.91
N ARG A 96 11.70 5.38 -12.79
CA ARG A 96 11.96 5.16 -14.23
C ARG A 96 13.47 5.26 -14.51
N SER A 97 13.89 4.81 -15.68
CA SER A 97 15.23 5.09 -16.21
C SER A 97 15.45 6.61 -16.29
N ASP A 98 16.69 7.05 -16.03
CA ASP A 98 17.11 8.43 -16.19
C ASP A 98 17.29 8.73 -17.68
N GLY A 99 16.26 9.34 -18.28
CA GLY A 99 16.34 9.83 -19.66
C GLY A 99 17.24 11.06 -19.76
N LYS A 100 18.56 10.89 -19.77
CA LYS A 100 19.44 11.86 -20.44
C LYS A 100 19.28 11.70 -21.96
N SER A 101 18.13 12.07 -22.49
CA SER A 101 17.97 12.53 -23.87
C SER A 101 16.62 13.22 -24.00
N ALA A 102 16.66 14.48 -24.40
CA ALA A 102 15.50 15.33 -24.53
C ALA A 102 14.59 14.89 -25.69
N SER A 103 13.32 15.28 -25.55
CA SER A 103 12.31 15.47 -26.59
C SER A 103 11.60 14.23 -27.18
N HIS A 104 10.27 14.30 -27.02
CA HIS A 104 9.23 13.85 -27.93
C HIS A 104 8.79 12.38 -27.91
N PHE A 105 7.46 12.22 -27.70
CA PHE A 105 6.66 11.02 -27.92
C PHE A 105 6.86 9.87 -26.90
N SER A 106 5.86 9.18 -26.37
CA SER A 106 4.40 9.16 -26.52
C SER A 106 3.85 8.80 -25.14
N ARG A 107 2.67 9.28 -24.75
CA ARG A 107 1.96 8.75 -23.58
C ARG A 107 1.55 7.29 -23.89
N PRO A 108 2.06 6.25 -23.20
CA PRO A 108 1.33 5.01 -23.14
C PRO A 108 0.39 5.11 -21.94
N HIS A 109 -0.90 5.02 -22.21
CA HIS A 109 -1.89 4.73 -21.19
C HIS A 109 -1.39 3.56 -20.33
N ILE A 110 -1.19 3.79 -19.03
CA ILE A 110 -1.00 2.73 -18.05
C ILE A 110 -2.39 2.12 -17.84
N VAL A 111 -2.79 1.28 -18.79
CA VAL A 111 -4.02 0.49 -18.70
C VAL A 111 -3.74 -0.67 -17.73
N PHE A 112 -4.67 -0.86 -16.79
CA PHE A 112 -4.75 -1.94 -15.80
C PHE A 112 -3.70 -1.95 -14.67
N MET A 113 -4.02 -1.28 -13.57
CA MET A 113 -3.83 -1.90 -12.26
C MET A 113 -5.16 -1.86 -11.52
N LEU A 114 -5.75 -3.05 -11.41
CA LEU A 114 -7.03 -3.31 -10.79
C LEU A 114 -7.16 -2.60 -9.45
N ILE A 115 -8.23 -1.81 -9.37
CA ILE A 115 -8.96 -1.43 -8.18
C ILE A 115 -8.82 -2.55 -7.12
N PRO A 116 -8.47 -2.27 -5.84
CA PRO A 116 -9.03 -3.07 -4.77
C PRO A 116 -10.50 -2.63 -4.63
N LEU A 117 -11.30 -3.16 -5.56
CA LEU A 117 -12.74 -3.33 -5.40
C LEU A 117 -12.89 -4.27 -4.20
N MET A 118 -13.74 -3.92 -3.24
CA MET A 118 -14.79 -4.84 -2.76
C MET A 118 -14.47 -6.32 -2.43
N ILE A 119 -13.25 -6.75 -2.11
CA ILE A 119 -13.01 -8.12 -1.61
C ILE A 119 -13.15 -8.12 -0.09
N ILE A 120 -14.36 -7.87 0.40
CA ILE A 120 -14.84 -8.52 1.63
C ILE A 120 -16.23 -9.12 1.40
N HIS A 121 -16.45 -9.67 0.21
CA HIS A 121 -17.63 -10.48 -0.12
C HIS A 121 -17.30 -11.96 -0.34
N LEU A 122 -16.08 -12.42 -0.02
CA LEU A 122 -15.69 -13.78 -0.36
C LEU A 122 -14.93 -14.51 0.75
N PHE A 123 -15.45 -14.55 1.98
CA PHE A 123 -15.11 -15.62 2.95
C PHE A 123 -16.23 -15.90 3.98
N LEU A 124 -17.49 -15.53 3.71
CA LEU A 124 -18.65 -15.97 4.51
C LEU A 124 -19.66 -16.80 3.69
N THR A 125 -19.19 -17.49 2.65
CA THR A 125 -20.04 -18.46 1.95
C THR A 125 -19.23 -19.63 1.41
N ARG A 126 -18.67 -20.43 2.32
CA ARG A 126 -18.75 -21.88 2.20
C ARG A 126 -18.96 -22.42 3.61
N ARG A 127 -20.03 -23.20 3.73
CA ARG A 127 -20.44 -23.92 4.94
C ARG A 127 -19.28 -24.70 5.53
#